data_AF-A0A6P5F4Z9-F1
#
_entry.id   AF-A0A6P5F4Z9-F1
#
_cell.length_a   1.000
_cell.length_b   1.000
_cell.length_c   1.000
_cell.angle_alpha   90.00
_cell.angle_beta   90.00
_cell.angle_gamma   90.00
#
_symmetry.space_group_name_H-M   'P 1'
#
loop_
_entity.id
_entity.type
_entity.pdbx_description
1 polymer ?
#
loop_
_entity_poly.entity_id
_entity_poly.type
_entity_poly.pdbx_seq_one_letter_code
_entity_poly.pdbx_strand_id
1 'polypeptide(L)'
;MSGWDEGAVFYSDQAQFPRGGDAAAASDTRHSALRKFKEFIRGFTGHKGDFPYRESLVHSPDRLTVAMEDLDAFDALLSDKIRKSPADYLPLFETAAAEVLVSLRSKVAGETGEMEEPVTGDVQIFLSSKENCVSMRSIGAEYMSKLVKIAGIAIAASRVKAKATYVTLMCKNCKNIRTVPCRPGLGGAIVPRSCDHVAQPGEDECPLDPWIAIPDKSKYVDLQTLKLQENPEDVPTGELPRNMLLSVDRHLVQTIVPGTRLTVMGIYSVYQASAAQKGAVGVKQPYIRVVGLEQTRETNSSGPSTFTLDEELEFKEFAQRPDAYAKICSMIAPSIYGHADVKKAMACLLFGGSKKKLPDGVRLRGDIHVLLLGDPSTAKSQFLKFVEKTAPVAVYTSGKGSSAAGLTASVIRDSSSREFYLEGGAMVLADGGVVCIDEFDKMRPEDRVAIHEAMEQQTISIAKAGITTVLNSRTSVLAAANPTSGRYDDLKTAQDNIDLQTTILSRFDLIFIVKDIRMYDQDKRIASHIIKVHASGATASKSADAAEGENWLKRYIEYCRVSCQPRLSEKAAEMLQNKYVEIRQDLRCYTRACGRGI
;
A
#
# COMPACT_ATOMS: atom_id res chain seq x y z
N MET A 1 51.01 -16.20 36.97
CA MET A 1 49.89 -16.05 37.93
C MET A 1 49.47 -14.58 37.91
N SER A 2 48.45 -14.23 37.14
CA SER A 2 47.82 -12.90 37.14
C SER A 2 46.45 -13.08 36.46
N GLY A 3 45.49 -13.56 37.25
CA GLY A 3 44.12 -13.85 36.83
C GLY A 3 43.16 -13.63 37.99
N TRP A 4 43.44 -12.58 38.77
CA TRP A 4 42.57 -12.09 39.83
C TRP A 4 42.19 -10.67 39.41
N ASP A 5 40.92 -10.32 39.53
CA ASP A 5 40.29 -9.03 39.23
C ASP A 5 39.88 -8.74 37.77
N GLU A 6 38.89 -9.49 37.29
CA GLU A 6 37.72 -8.79 36.72
C GLU A 6 36.66 -8.75 37.82
N GLY A 7 36.63 -7.65 38.58
CA GLY A 7 35.62 -7.42 39.61
C GLY A 7 34.24 -7.34 38.98
N ALA A 8 33.58 -8.48 38.84
CA ALA A 8 32.19 -8.54 38.43
C ALA A 8 31.33 -7.93 39.55
N VAL A 9 30.79 -6.74 39.31
CA VAL A 9 29.86 -6.08 40.22
C VAL A 9 28.51 -6.79 40.09
N PHE A 10 28.21 -7.69 41.00
CA PHE A 10 26.88 -8.31 41.12
C PHE A 10 26.00 -7.43 42.02
N TYR A 11 24.88 -6.94 41.47
CA TYR A 11 23.83 -6.33 42.29
C TYR A 11 22.89 -7.43 42.79
N SER A 12 22.70 -7.53 44.11
CA SER A 12 21.67 -8.38 44.71
C SER A 12 20.48 -7.52 45.16
N ASP A 13 19.26 -7.94 44.83
CA ASP A 13 18.02 -7.16 45.01
C ASP A 13 17.51 -7.21 46.48
N GLN A 14 18.41 -7.41 47.44
CA GLN A 14 18.07 -7.69 48.85
C GLN A 14 18.11 -6.44 49.75
N ALA A 15 17.91 -5.25 49.20
CA ALA A 15 17.73 -4.03 49.99
C ALA A 15 16.24 -3.78 50.27
N GLN A 16 15.66 -4.52 51.22
CA GLN A 16 14.46 -4.05 51.91
C GLN A 16 14.83 -2.79 52.71
N PHE A 17 14.52 -1.62 52.18
CA PHE A 17 14.59 -0.37 52.94
C PHE A 17 13.58 -0.44 54.11
N PRO A 18 13.97 -0.06 55.34
CA PRO A 18 13.03 0.03 56.44
C PRO A 18 12.03 1.15 56.18
N ARG A 19 10.75 0.86 56.47
CA ARG A 19 9.64 1.82 56.44
C ARG A 19 9.98 3.09 57.23
N GLY A 20 9.99 4.24 56.57
CA GLY A 20 9.94 5.54 57.23
C GLY A 20 10.38 6.70 56.34
N GLY A 21 9.45 7.59 56.00
CA GLY A 21 9.74 8.95 55.53
C GLY A 21 9.36 9.22 54.08
N ASP A 22 8.39 10.12 53.92
CA ASP A 22 7.86 10.72 52.69
C ASP A 22 8.86 10.89 51.53
N ALA A 23 8.69 10.07 50.48
CA ALA A 23 9.26 10.29 49.15
C ALA A 23 8.32 9.73 48.06
N ALA A 24 7.06 10.18 48.08
CA ALA A 24 6.04 9.75 47.10
C ALA A 24 6.07 10.53 45.76
N ALA A 25 7.15 11.23 45.44
CA ALA A 25 7.21 12.08 44.23
C ALA A 25 8.62 12.28 43.64
N ALA A 26 9.32 11.22 43.24
CA ALA A 26 10.49 11.36 42.36
C ALA A 26 10.90 10.05 41.67
N SER A 27 10.75 10.01 40.33
CA SER A 27 11.30 9.01 39.40
C SER A 27 10.84 7.56 39.55
N ASP A 28 9.73 7.24 38.88
CA ASP A 28 9.43 5.88 38.43
C ASP A 28 10.66 5.37 37.62
N THR A 29 11.46 4.49 38.21
CA THR A 29 12.79 4.09 37.71
C THR A 29 12.64 3.28 36.42
N ARG A 30 13.66 3.25 35.53
CA ARG A 30 13.65 2.43 34.29
C ARG A 30 13.22 0.96 34.54
N HIS A 31 13.58 0.45 35.72
CA HIS A 31 13.20 -0.88 36.18
C HIS A 31 11.69 -1.04 36.48
N SER A 32 11.05 -0.01 37.06
CA SER A 32 9.60 0.01 37.29
C SER A 32 8.84 -0.04 35.96
N ALA A 33 9.27 0.74 34.96
CA ALA A 33 8.69 0.71 33.63
C ALA A 33 8.81 -0.68 32.97
N LEU A 34 9.98 -1.31 33.07
CA LEU A 34 10.22 -2.66 32.55
C LEU A 34 9.28 -3.69 33.21
N ARG A 35 9.11 -3.63 34.54
CA ARG A 35 8.17 -4.49 35.27
C ARG A 35 6.73 -4.29 34.81
N LYS A 36 6.29 -3.04 34.66
CA LYS A 36 4.94 -2.71 34.16
C LYS A 36 4.72 -3.24 32.74
N PHE A 37 5.71 -3.15 31.85
CA PHE A 37 5.60 -3.75 30.52
C PHE A 37 5.44 -5.27 30.56
N LYS A 38 6.16 -5.97 31.44
CA LYS A 38 5.98 -7.41 31.63
C LYS A 38 4.58 -7.75 32.14
N GLU A 39 4.08 -6.97 33.10
CA GLU A 39 2.72 -7.14 33.65
C GLU A 39 1.66 -6.86 32.59
N PHE A 40 1.84 -5.85 31.73
CA PHE A 40 0.97 -5.56 30.59
C PHE A 40 0.89 -6.74 29.61
N ILE A 41 2.03 -7.26 29.14
CA ILE A 41 2.04 -8.38 28.16
C ILE A 41 1.38 -9.64 28.75
N ARG A 42 1.53 -9.87 30.06
CA ARG A 42 0.97 -11.05 30.74
C ARG A 42 -0.49 -10.90 31.14
N GLY A 43 -0.88 -9.70 31.56
CA GLY A 43 -2.15 -9.44 32.26
C GLY A 43 -3.23 -8.81 31.40
N PHE A 44 -2.91 -8.31 30.20
CA PHE A 44 -3.91 -7.65 29.36
C PHE A 44 -4.89 -8.65 28.76
N THR A 45 -6.17 -8.51 29.13
CA THR A 45 -7.29 -9.32 28.64
C THR A 45 -8.07 -8.55 27.59
N GLY A 46 -8.28 -9.14 26.41
CA GLY A 46 -9.15 -8.58 25.38
C GLY A 46 -10.64 -8.70 25.71
N HIS A 47 -11.50 -8.11 24.87
CA HIS A 47 -12.97 -8.11 25.02
C HIS A 47 -13.63 -9.49 25.14
N LYS A 48 -12.95 -10.57 24.76
CA LYS A 48 -13.46 -11.96 24.78
C LYS A 48 -12.80 -12.86 25.85
N GLY A 49 -11.96 -12.31 26.73
CA GLY A 49 -11.20 -13.09 27.70
C GLY A 49 -9.94 -13.76 27.12
N ASP A 50 -9.63 -13.50 25.86
CA ASP A 50 -8.38 -13.94 25.21
C ASP A 50 -7.21 -13.04 25.63
N PHE A 51 -5.99 -13.59 25.58
CA PHE A 51 -4.74 -12.85 25.82
C PHE A 51 -4.04 -12.56 24.48
N PRO A 52 -4.46 -11.51 23.75
CA PRO A 52 -4.05 -11.31 22.35
C PRO A 52 -2.54 -11.17 22.19
N TYR A 53 -1.88 -10.46 23.12
CA TYR A 53 -0.44 -10.25 23.07
C TYR A 53 0.36 -11.51 23.37
N ARG A 54 -0.13 -12.36 24.29
CA ARG A 54 0.52 -13.63 24.61
C ARG A 54 0.43 -14.59 23.43
N GLU A 55 -0.76 -14.76 22.87
CA GLU A 55 -0.98 -15.64 21.72
C GLU A 55 -0.22 -15.14 20.48
N SER A 56 -0.24 -13.83 20.22
CA SER A 56 0.52 -13.23 19.12
C SER A 56 2.03 -13.46 19.29
N LEU A 57 2.56 -13.37 20.51
CA LEU A 57 3.98 -13.57 20.78
C LEU A 57 4.39 -15.05 20.65
N VAL A 58 3.47 -15.98 20.96
CA VAL A 58 3.68 -17.42 20.74
C VAL A 58 3.62 -17.75 19.24
N HIS A 59 2.68 -17.15 18.51
CA HIS A 59 2.50 -17.41 17.07
C HIS A 59 3.57 -16.75 16.20
N SER A 60 4.00 -15.53 16.55
CA SER A 60 5.07 -14.80 15.90
C SER A 60 6.11 -14.32 16.93
N PRO A 61 7.20 -15.08 17.14
CA PRO A 61 8.17 -14.78 18.19
C PRO A 61 8.99 -13.51 17.94
N ASP A 62 9.14 -13.09 16.68
CA ASP A 62 10.06 -11.99 16.31
C ASP A 62 9.36 -10.63 16.25
N ARG A 63 8.03 -10.60 16.28
CA ARG A 63 7.23 -9.37 16.16
C ARG A 63 6.03 -9.35 17.10
N LEU A 64 5.79 -8.17 17.68
CA LEU A 64 4.61 -7.90 18.48
C LEU A 64 3.97 -6.59 18.04
N THR A 65 2.71 -6.64 17.58
CA THR A 65 1.91 -5.45 17.28
C THR A 65 1.10 -5.06 18.50
N VAL A 66 1.26 -3.84 19.01
CA VAL A 66 0.62 -3.31 20.21
C VAL A 66 -0.19 -2.07 19.88
N ALA A 67 -1.47 -2.08 20.25
CA ALA A 67 -2.32 -0.90 20.12
C ALA A 67 -2.06 0.09 21.26
N MET A 68 -1.89 1.37 20.93
CA MET A 68 -1.72 2.44 21.92
C MET A 68 -2.94 2.59 22.83
N GLU A 69 -4.15 2.34 22.31
CA GLU A 69 -5.41 2.34 23.07
C GLU A 69 -5.39 1.32 24.22
N ASP A 70 -4.79 0.16 24.00
CA ASP A 70 -4.70 -0.91 25.00
C ASP A 70 -3.71 -0.54 26.11
N LEU A 71 -2.61 0.14 25.75
CA LEU A 71 -1.66 0.69 26.72
C LEU A 71 -2.28 1.82 27.53
N ASP A 72 -3.06 2.70 26.90
CA ASP A 72 -3.81 3.77 27.56
C ASP A 72 -4.84 3.23 28.55
N ALA A 73 -5.51 2.12 28.21
CA ALA A 73 -6.49 1.45 29.07
C ALA A 73 -5.84 0.79 30.31
N PHE A 74 -4.59 0.31 30.18
CA PHE A 74 -3.87 -0.32 31.28
C PHE A 74 -3.17 0.68 32.21
N ASP A 75 -2.34 1.58 31.65
CA ASP A 75 -1.63 2.63 32.39
C ASP A 75 -1.40 3.88 31.52
N ALA A 76 -2.25 4.89 31.72
CA ALA A 76 -2.16 6.17 31.01
C ALA A 76 -0.81 6.90 31.22
N LEU A 77 -0.14 6.72 32.37
CA LEU A 77 1.16 7.34 32.63
C LEU A 77 2.27 6.72 31.77
N LEU A 78 2.16 5.41 31.50
CA LEU A 78 3.13 4.68 30.68
C LEU A 78 3.02 5.10 29.21
N SER A 79 1.78 5.24 28.71
CA SER A 79 1.53 5.72 27.36
C SER A 79 2.02 7.16 27.15
N ASP A 80 1.75 8.09 28.07
CA ASP A 80 2.25 9.47 27.97
C ASP A 80 3.80 9.53 27.95
N LYS A 81 4.48 8.67 28.73
CA LYS A 81 5.95 8.53 28.68
C LYS A 81 6.46 8.01 27.34
N ILE A 82 5.78 7.04 26.72
CA ILE A 82 6.10 6.54 25.39
C ILE A 82 5.89 7.63 24.33
N ARG A 83 4.81 8.42 24.42
CA ARG A 83 4.54 9.52 23.49
C ARG A 83 5.61 10.62 23.56
N LYS A 84 6.07 10.95 24.77
CA LYS A 84 7.08 12.00 25.03
C LYS A 84 8.51 11.57 24.72
N SER A 85 8.87 10.33 25.03
CA SER A 85 10.25 9.82 24.94
C SER A 85 10.34 8.39 24.38
N PRO A 86 9.81 8.13 23.18
CA PRO A 86 9.71 6.77 22.62
C PRO A 86 11.09 6.09 22.43
N ALA A 87 12.15 6.86 22.16
CA ALA A 87 13.48 6.30 21.91
C ALA A 87 14.08 5.54 23.10
N ASP A 88 13.74 5.93 24.32
CA ASP A 88 14.25 5.31 25.55
C ASP A 88 13.35 4.16 26.03
N TYR A 89 12.03 4.27 25.85
CA TYR A 89 11.07 3.27 26.33
C TYR A 89 10.86 2.11 25.36
N LEU A 90 11.00 2.31 24.04
CA LEU A 90 10.86 1.21 23.07
C LEU A 90 11.88 0.07 23.28
N PRO A 91 13.18 0.33 23.49
CA PRO A 91 14.13 -0.76 23.78
C PRO A 91 13.83 -1.49 25.09
N LEU A 92 13.35 -0.77 26.11
CA LEU A 92 12.90 -1.39 27.37
C LEU A 92 11.70 -2.31 27.13
N PHE A 93 10.81 -1.92 26.24
CA PHE A 93 9.65 -2.72 25.88
C PHE A 93 10.06 -3.96 25.06
N GLU A 94 10.99 -3.83 24.10
CA GLU A 94 11.57 -4.97 23.37
C GLU A 94 12.23 -5.98 24.34
N THR A 95 12.98 -5.48 25.33
CA THR A 95 13.61 -6.31 26.37
C THR A 95 12.55 -7.03 27.22
N ALA A 96 11.49 -6.33 27.64
CA ALA A 96 10.39 -6.94 28.39
C ALA A 96 9.67 -8.03 27.59
N ALA A 97 9.44 -7.80 26.29
CA ALA A 97 8.84 -8.80 25.41
C ALA A 97 9.72 -10.04 25.23
N ALA A 98 11.03 -9.85 25.05
CA ALA A 98 11.99 -10.95 24.96
C ALA A 98 12.01 -11.80 26.24
N GLU A 99 12.04 -11.16 27.42
CA GLU A 99 11.99 -11.88 28.70
C GLU A 99 10.68 -12.64 28.92
N VAL A 100 9.54 -12.03 28.52
CA VAL A 100 8.24 -12.72 28.58
C VAL A 100 8.22 -13.91 27.62
N LEU A 101 8.76 -13.78 26.41
CA LEU A 101 8.88 -14.86 25.44
C LEU A 101 9.68 -16.05 26.00
N VAL A 102 10.83 -15.76 26.61
CA VAL A 102 11.66 -16.78 27.29
C VAL A 102 10.86 -17.45 28.41
N SER A 103 10.11 -16.68 29.21
CA SER A 103 9.29 -17.26 30.28
C SER A 103 8.12 -18.12 29.79
N LEU A 104 7.59 -17.82 28.60
CA LEU A 104 6.50 -18.57 27.97
C LEU A 104 7.00 -19.83 27.26
N ARG A 105 8.20 -19.78 26.68
CA ARG A 105 8.91 -20.95 26.14
C ARG A 105 9.59 -21.69 27.28
N SER A 106 8.83 -22.46 28.04
CA SER A 106 9.39 -23.45 28.96
C SER A 106 10.30 -24.42 28.18
N LYS A 107 11.60 -24.41 28.48
CA LYS A 107 12.62 -25.45 28.23
C LYS A 107 12.29 -26.39 27.06
N VAL A 108 12.77 -26.05 25.86
CA VAL A 108 12.85 -27.03 24.77
C VAL A 108 13.87 -28.08 25.18
N ALA A 109 13.49 -29.36 25.17
CA ALA A 109 14.47 -30.44 25.30
C ALA A 109 15.36 -30.39 24.06
N GLY A 110 16.66 -30.08 24.23
CA GLY A 110 17.63 -30.27 23.16
C GLY A 110 17.66 -31.75 22.72
N GLU A 111 18.16 -32.01 21.52
CA GLU A 111 18.30 -33.38 20.97
C GLU A 111 19.15 -34.31 21.88
N THR A 112 19.90 -33.76 22.82
CA THR A 112 20.77 -34.44 23.80
C THR A 112 20.21 -34.51 25.22
N GLY A 113 19.00 -33.99 25.49
CA GLY A 113 18.39 -34.03 26.82
C GLY A 113 18.90 -33.00 27.84
N GLU A 114 19.81 -32.09 27.44
CA GLU A 114 20.19 -30.92 28.24
C GLU A 114 19.18 -29.77 28.02
N MET A 115 18.82 -29.09 29.11
CA MET A 115 17.94 -27.93 29.09
C MET A 115 18.76 -26.70 28.68
N GLU A 116 18.82 -26.37 27.40
CA GLU A 116 19.43 -25.13 26.93
C GLU A 116 18.50 -23.93 27.18
N GLU A 117 19.05 -22.81 27.66
CA GLU A 117 18.31 -21.55 27.74
C GLU A 117 18.00 -21.08 26.31
N PRO A 118 16.73 -20.84 25.96
CA PRO A 118 16.40 -20.37 24.62
C PRO A 118 17.10 -19.04 24.40
N VAL A 119 17.93 -18.97 23.35
CA VAL A 119 18.60 -17.74 22.93
C VAL A 119 17.55 -16.63 22.85
N THR A 120 17.82 -15.52 23.53
CA THR A 120 16.98 -14.32 23.48
C THR A 120 16.90 -13.84 22.04
N GLY A 121 15.79 -14.15 21.37
CA GLY A 121 15.47 -13.55 20.08
C GLY A 121 15.21 -12.06 20.29
N ASP A 122 15.79 -11.21 19.43
CA ASP A 122 15.49 -9.79 19.41
C ASP A 122 14.04 -9.60 18.91
N VAL A 123 13.11 -9.33 19.83
CA VAL A 123 11.71 -9.05 19.49
C VAL A 123 11.56 -7.59 19.06
N GLN A 124 10.98 -7.36 17.89
CA GLN A 124 10.63 -6.01 17.43
C GLN A 124 9.18 -5.68 17.77
N ILE A 125 8.97 -4.49 18.35
CA ILE A 125 7.63 -4.01 18.70
C ILE A 125 7.14 -3.03 17.64
N PHE A 126 5.90 -3.24 17.22
CA PHE A 126 5.14 -2.36 16.35
C PHE A 126 4.04 -1.70 17.14
N LEU A 127 3.91 -0.39 16.98
CA LEU A 127 2.80 0.35 17.56
C LEU A 127 1.71 0.57 16.51
N SER A 128 0.46 0.37 16.89
CA SER A 128 -0.75 0.74 16.14
C SER A 128 -1.59 1.73 16.95
N SER A 129 -2.31 2.63 16.30
CA SER A 129 -3.19 3.59 16.98
C SER A 129 -4.30 4.04 16.04
N LYS A 130 -5.55 4.18 16.52
CA LYS A 130 -6.64 4.76 15.72
C LYS A 130 -6.77 6.27 15.87
N GLU A 131 -5.82 6.93 16.56
CA GLU A 131 -5.81 8.39 16.68
C GLU A 131 -5.77 9.10 15.32
N ASN A 132 -6.23 10.35 15.29
CA ASN A 132 -6.22 11.16 14.09
C ASN A 132 -4.80 11.42 13.59
N CYS A 133 -4.62 11.33 12.28
CA CYS A 133 -3.34 11.64 11.63
C CYS A 133 -3.05 13.14 11.69
N VAL A 134 -1.80 13.48 11.96
CA VAL A 134 -1.30 14.86 11.89
C VAL A 134 -0.95 15.18 10.44
N SER A 135 -1.38 16.35 9.96
CA SER A 135 -0.98 16.81 8.62
C SER A 135 0.52 17.02 8.57
N MET A 136 1.13 16.53 7.50
CA MET A 136 2.56 16.61 7.24
C MET A 136 3.10 18.06 7.24
N ARG A 137 2.25 19.04 6.95
CA ARG A 137 2.59 20.48 6.95
C ARG A 137 2.70 21.08 8.34
N SER A 138 1.96 20.53 9.31
CA SER A 138 1.94 21.01 10.70
C SER A 138 3.12 20.50 11.54
N ILE A 139 3.92 19.58 11.00
CA ILE A 139 5.06 18.97 11.69
C ILE A 139 6.22 19.97 11.74
N GLY A 140 6.36 20.62 12.89
CA GLY A 140 7.45 21.53 13.22
C GLY A 140 8.44 20.97 14.24
N ALA A 141 9.24 21.86 14.83
CA ALA A 141 10.24 21.51 15.85
C ALA A 141 9.62 20.99 17.17
N GLU A 142 8.36 21.32 17.45
CA GLU A 142 7.64 20.90 18.67
C GLU A 142 7.45 19.38 18.78
N TYR A 143 7.44 18.69 17.63
CA TYR A 143 7.31 17.25 17.52
C TYR A 143 8.66 16.51 17.53
N MET A 144 9.78 17.22 17.71
CA MET A 144 11.11 16.61 17.73
C MET A 144 11.23 15.58 18.86
N SER A 145 11.70 14.39 18.50
CA SER A 145 11.85 13.22 19.38
C SER A 145 10.54 12.71 20.00
N LYS A 146 9.38 13.13 19.51
CA LYS A 146 8.06 12.62 19.93
C LYS A 146 7.49 11.62 18.93
N LEU A 147 6.55 10.81 19.38
CA LEU A 147 5.78 9.92 18.53
C LEU A 147 4.74 10.72 17.74
N VAL A 148 4.69 10.51 16.42
CA VAL A 148 3.72 11.13 15.51
C VAL A 148 3.10 10.09 14.60
N LYS A 149 1.82 10.29 14.28
CA LYS A 149 1.09 9.51 13.28
C LYS A 149 0.82 10.39 12.07
N ILE A 150 1.25 9.94 10.90
CA ILE A 150 1.09 10.65 9.63
C ILE A 150 0.47 9.74 8.58
N ALA A 151 -0.30 10.31 7.67
CA ALA A 151 -0.82 9.60 6.51
C ALA A 151 -0.17 10.14 5.23
N GLY A 152 0.03 9.27 4.24
CA GLY A 152 0.59 9.66 2.96
C GLY A 152 0.73 8.51 1.97
N ILE A 153 1.22 8.80 0.78
CA ILE A 153 1.50 7.83 -0.27
C ILE A 153 3.01 7.59 -0.34
N ALA A 154 3.46 6.32 -0.34
CA ALA A 154 4.86 6.01 -0.56
C ALA A 154 5.23 6.21 -2.04
N ILE A 155 6.06 7.19 -2.38
CA ILE A 155 6.48 7.41 -3.79
C ILE A 155 7.55 6.41 -4.20
N ALA A 156 8.52 6.18 -3.33
CA ALA A 156 9.72 5.43 -3.66
C ALA A 156 10.28 4.74 -2.43
N ALA A 157 10.87 3.57 -2.67
CA ALA A 157 11.61 2.80 -1.68
C ALA A 157 13.04 2.62 -2.17
N SER A 158 14.03 2.87 -1.30
CA SER A 158 15.42 2.54 -1.62
C SER A 158 15.65 1.03 -1.59
N ARG A 159 16.76 0.58 -2.17
CA ARG A 159 17.27 -0.77 -1.90
C ARG A 159 17.58 -0.94 -0.41
N VAL A 160 17.51 -2.19 0.03
CA VAL A 160 17.86 -2.59 1.39
C VAL A 160 19.36 -2.37 1.61
N LYS A 161 19.71 -1.78 2.74
CA LYS A 161 21.09 -1.54 3.18
C LYS A 161 21.30 -2.23 4.52
N ALA A 162 22.47 -2.82 4.73
CA ALA A 162 22.84 -3.35 6.04
C ALA A 162 23.34 -2.21 6.95
N LYS A 163 22.73 -2.05 8.12
CA LYS A 163 23.17 -1.11 9.15
C LYS A 163 23.63 -1.89 10.39
N ALA A 164 24.79 -1.53 10.94
CA ALA A 164 25.23 -2.12 12.20
C ALA A 164 24.40 -1.61 13.40
N THR A 165 23.93 -2.51 14.28
CA THR A 165 23.38 -2.17 15.60
C THR A 165 24.49 -2.04 16.64
N TYR A 166 25.43 -2.97 16.61
CA TYR A 166 26.64 -2.96 17.44
C TYR A 166 27.85 -3.10 16.53
N VAL A 167 28.76 -2.13 16.62
CA VAL A 167 30.03 -2.18 15.92
C VAL A 167 31.10 -2.62 16.89
N THR A 168 31.80 -3.70 16.54
CA THR A 168 32.92 -4.21 17.30
C THR A 168 34.20 -3.55 16.79
N LEU A 169 34.80 -2.70 17.61
CA LEU A 169 36.05 -2.02 17.33
C LEU A 169 37.22 -2.81 17.93
N MET A 170 38.33 -2.88 17.22
CA MET A 170 39.58 -3.44 17.72
C MET A 170 40.68 -2.38 17.61
N CYS A 171 41.40 -2.16 18.71
CA CYS A 171 42.55 -1.26 18.72
C CYS A 171 43.72 -1.88 17.93
N LYS A 172 44.39 -1.09 17.09
CA LYS A 172 45.56 -1.54 16.30
C LYS A 172 46.75 -1.94 17.16
N ASN A 173 47.00 -1.23 18.27
CA ASN A 173 48.19 -1.44 19.11
C ASN A 173 47.96 -2.58 20.11
N CYS A 174 47.01 -2.42 21.03
CA CYS A 174 46.78 -3.38 22.13
C CYS A 174 45.81 -4.52 21.78
N LYS A 175 45.22 -4.53 20.57
CA LYS A 175 44.20 -5.51 20.13
C LYS A 175 42.96 -5.62 21.02
N ASN A 176 42.77 -4.67 21.95
CA ASN A 176 41.59 -4.64 22.80
C ASN A 176 40.33 -4.46 21.96
N ILE A 177 39.28 -5.22 22.29
CA ILE A 177 38.02 -5.26 21.56
C ILE A 177 36.97 -4.49 22.35
N ARG A 178 36.33 -3.52 21.70
CA ARG A 178 35.26 -2.71 22.29
C ARG A 178 34.04 -2.73 21.40
N THR A 179 32.90 -3.17 21.94
CA THR A 179 31.61 -3.09 21.25
C THR A 179 30.94 -1.76 21.56
N VAL A 180 30.62 -0.98 20.53
CA VAL A 180 29.93 0.31 20.66
C VAL A 180 28.55 0.22 19.99
N PRO A 181 27.46 0.59 20.68
CA PRO A 181 26.14 0.64 20.06
C PRO A 181 26.03 1.81 19.08
N CYS A 182 25.46 1.55 17.91
CA CYS A 182 25.08 2.59 16.97
C CYS A 182 23.82 3.32 17.44
N ARG A 183 23.73 4.63 17.18
CA ARG A 183 22.48 5.35 17.41
C ARG A 183 21.37 4.81 16.49
N PRO A 184 20.14 4.65 16.97
CA PRO A 184 19.01 4.22 16.14
C PRO A 184 18.72 5.18 14.97
N GLY A 185 18.09 4.69 13.89
CA GLY A 185 17.71 5.49 12.71
C GLY A 185 18.84 5.72 11.69
N LEU A 186 19.04 6.95 11.22
CA LEU A 186 20.10 7.29 10.25
C LEU A 186 21.42 7.74 10.92
N GLY A 187 21.54 7.59 12.25
CA GLY A 187 22.76 7.93 13.00
C GLY A 187 23.85 6.85 12.92
N GLY A 188 25.11 7.28 12.87
CA GLY A 188 26.28 6.40 12.96
C GLY A 188 26.72 6.06 14.39
N ALA A 189 27.75 5.22 14.51
CA ALA A 189 28.45 4.98 15.77
C ALA A 189 29.34 6.18 16.12
N ILE A 190 29.37 6.56 17.40
CA ILE A 190 30.38 7.50 17.91
C ILE A 190 31.57 6.67 18.36
N VAL A 191 32.62 6.69 17.56
CA VAL A 191 33.88 6.01 17.89
C VAL A 191 34.60 6.82 18.97
N PRO A 192 34.91 6.22 20.14
CA PRO A 192 35.73 6.86 21.17
C PRO A 192 37.12 7.21 20.63
N ARG A 193 37.70 8.33 21.07
CA ARG A 193 39.03 8.75 20.59
C ARG A 193 40.21 8.06 21.27
N SER A 194 40.02 7.55 22.47
CA SER A 194 41.04 6.86 23.27
C SER A 194 40.67 5.39 23.47
N CYS A 195 41.69 4.55 23.62
CA CYS A 195 41.54 3.16 24.03
C CYS A 195 41.40 3.06 25.55
N ASP A 196 40.54 2.18 26.06
CA ASP A 196 40.37 1.94 27.51
C ASP A 196 41.48 1.05 28.10
N HIS A 197 42.53 0.74 27.32
CA HIS A 197 43.62 -0.11 27.75
C HIS A 197 44.62 0.70 28.58
N VAL A 198 44.86 0.30 29.81
CA VAL A 198 45.91 0.86 30.66
C VAL A 198 47.23 0.20 30.26
N ALA A 199 48.19 1.00 29.77
CA ALA A 199 49.50 0.49 29.35
C ALA A 199 50.22 -0.18 30.53
N GLN A 200 50.71 -1.40 30.31
CA GLN A 200 51.55 -2.10 31.28
C GLN A 200 53.01 -1.60 31.17
N PRO A 201 53.84 -1.75 32.22
CA PRO A 201 55.24 -1.29 32.17
C PRO A 201 56.01 -1.96 31.01
N GLY A 202 56.41 -1.18 30.01
CA GLY A 202 57.13 -1.64 28.81
C GLY A 202 56.32 -1.66 27.52
N GLU A 203 55.04 -1.28 27.55
CA GLU A 203 54.19 -1.15 26.35
C GLU A 203 53.93 0.33 26.02
N ASP A 204 54.04 0.70 24.74
CA ASP A 204 53.76 2.05 24.27
C ASP A 204 52.25 2.37 24.39
N GLU A 205 51.92 3.56 24.87
CA GLU A 205 50.54 4.03 24.96
C GLU A 205 49.86 4.02 23.58
N CYS A 206 48.57 3.65 23.57
CA CYS A 206 47.80 3.64 22.33
C CYS A 206 47.63 5.08 21.78
N PRO A 207 47.88 5.32 20.48
CA PRO A 207 47.69 6.64 19.88
C PRO A 207 46.21 7.03 19.85
N LEU A 208 45.94 8.32 19.64
CA LEU A 208 44.59 8.85 19.41
C LEU A 208 43.98 8.24 18.13
N ASP A 209 42.70 7.85 18.18
CA ASP A 209 41.93 7.18 17.13
C ASP A 209 42.54 5.85 16.59
N PRO A 210 42.88 4.86 17.45
CA PRO A 210 43.56 3.64 17.03
C PRO A 210 42.60 2.52 16.55
N TRP A 211 41.30 2.83 16.40
CA TRP A 211 40.24 1.83 16.22
C TRP A 211 40.07 1.37 14.78
N ILE A 212 39.95 0.06 14.57
CA ILE A 212 39.47 -0.57 13.34
C ILE A 212 38.12 -1.23 13.65
N ALA A 213 37.10 -0.98 12.83
CA ALA A 213 35.85 -1.74 12.91
C ALA A 213 36.03 -3.13 12.30
N ILE A 214 35.72 -4.17 13.07
CA ILE A 214 35.71 -5.56 12.60
C ILE A 214 34.30 -5.89 12.12
N PRO A 215 34.08 -6.04 10.81
CA PRO A 215 32.74 -6.32 10.29
C PRO A 215 32.23 -7.67 10.77
N ASP A 216 33.08 -8.70 10.82
CA ASP A 216 32.67 -10.09 11.12
C ASP A 216 32.09 -10.29 12.53
N LYS A 217 32.53 -9.48 13.50
CA LYS A 217 32.04 -9.51 14.89
C LYS A 217 30.96 -8.47 15.16
N SER A 218 30.59 -7.67 14.16
CA SER A 218 29.57 -6.63 14.30
C SER A 218 28.19 -7.22 14.01
N LYS A 219 27.17 -6.72 14.71
CA LYS A 219 25.77 -7.13 14.47
C LYS A 219 25.13 -6.17 13.48
N TYR A 220 24.48 -6.69 12.45
CA TYR A 220 23.80 -5.92 11.41
C TYR A 220 22.30 -6.18 11.41
N VAL A 221 21.56 -5.16 11.00
CA VAL A 221 20.13 -5.20 10.73
C VAL A 221 19.86 -4.55 9.38
N ASP A 222 18.81 -5.00 8.72
CA ASP A 222 18.36 -4.40 7.47
C ASP A 222 17.72 -3.03 7.73
N LEU A 223 18.08 -2.09 6.87
CA LEU A 223 17.61 -0.71 6.85
C LEU A 223 17.13 -0.37 5.45
N GLN A 224 15.95 0.23 5.36
CA GLN A 224 15.39 0.75 4.13
C GLN A 224 14.92 2.18 4.32
N THR A 225 15.14 3.03 3.32
CA THR A 225 14.63 4.41 3.32
C THR A 225 13.45 4.51 2.37
N LEU A 226 12.32 5.03 2.84
CA LEU A 226 11.13 5.28 2.03
C LEU A 226 10.90 6.79 1.88
N LYS A 227 10.34 7.21 0.75
CA LYS A 227 9.86 8.59 0.53
C LYS A 227 8.35 8.59 0.63
N LEU A 228 7.82 9.29 1.63
CA LEU A 228 6.38 9.48 1.81
C LEU A 228 5.97 10.86 1.31
N GLN A 229 4.85 10.93 0.60
CA GLN A 229 4.23 12.16 0.12
C GLN A 229 2.89 12.39 0.81
N GLU A 230 2.52 13.64 1.03
CA GLU A 230 1.17 14.01 1.45
C GLU A 230 0.12 13.51 0.44
N ASN A 231 -1.07 13.13 0.93
CA ASN A 231 -2.15 12.72 0.05
C ASN A 231 -2.61 13.91 -0.80
N PRO A 232 -2.95 13.71 -2.08
CA PRO A 232 -3.36 14.80 -2.97
C PRO A 232 -4.62 15.54 -2.49
N GLU A 233 -5.47 14.87 -1.71
CA GLU A 233 -6.69 15.41 -1.14
C GLU A 233 -6.42 16.41 0.00
N ASP A 234 -5.29 16.26 0.70
CA ASP A 234 -4.86 17.12 1.82
C ASP A 234 -4.05 18.34 1.34
N VAL A 235 -3.72 18.42 0.05
CA VAL A 235 -2.90 19.49 -0.52
C VAL A 235 -3.78 20.73 -0.76
N PRO A 236 -3.43 21.90 -0.18
CA PRO A 236 -4.16 23.14 -0.44
C PRO A 236 -3.98 23.57 -1.90
N THR A 237 -5.05 24.11 -2.49
CA THR A 237 -5.05 24.55 -3.88
C THR A 237 -3.98 25.60 -4.14
N GLY A 238 -3.07 25.33 -5.07
CA GLY A 238 -2.01 26.27 -5.49
C GLY A 238 -0.63 25.98 -4.90
N GLU A 239 -0.47 25.01 -4.00
CA GLU A 239 0.83 24.58 -3.49
C GLU A 239 1.27 23.22 -4.02
N LEU A 240 2.57 23.00 -4.07
CA LEU A 240 3.14 21.69 -4.40
C LEU A 240 3.06 20.74 -3.19
N PRO A 241 2.80 19.44 -3.39
CA PRO A 241 2.81 18.44 -2.33
C PRO A 241 4.21 18.29 -1.73
N ARG A 242 4.30 18.18 -0.40
CA ARG A 242 5.55 17.97 0.32
C ARG A 242 5.87 16.47 0.44
N ASN A 243 7.16 16.13 0.55
CA ASN A 243 7.63 14.77 0.83
C ASN A 243 8.55 14.71 2.07
N MET A 244 8.63 13.55 2.71
CA MET A 244 9.44 13.26 3.90
C MET A 244 10.13 11.92 3.73
N LEU A 245 11.30 11.81 4.36
CA LEU A 245 12.07 10.57 4.41
C LEU A 245 11.65 9.75 5.63
N LEU A 246 11.40 8.46 5.40
CA LEU A 246 11.14 7.47 6.42
C LEU A 246 12.32 6.50 6.51
N SER A 247 12.70 6.13 7.74
CA SER A 247 13.68 5.09 8.03
C SER A 247 12.95 3.87 8.58
N VAL A 248 13.10 2.75 7.89
CA VAL A 248 12.43 1.48 8.18
C VAL A 248 13.48 0.43 8.53
N ASP A 249 13.33 -0.22 9.67
CA ASP A 249 14.33 -1.12 10.25
C ASP A 249 13.78 -2.57 10.36
N ARG A 250 14.66 -3.57 10.24
CA ARG A 250 14.41 -5.00 10.50
C ARG A 250 13.22 -5.57 9.69
N HIS A 251 12.15 -6.05 10.33
CA HIS A 251 11.06 -6.80 9.70
C HIS A 251 10.09 -5.93 8.88
N LEU A 252 10.19 -4.60 8.98
CA LEU A 252 9.38 -3.69 8.17
C LEU A 252 9.98 -3.47 6.77
N VAL A 253 11.21 -3.91 6.55
CA VAL A 253 11.88 -3.82 5.25
C VAL A 253 11.16 -4.69 4.21
N GLN A 254 11.05 -4.20 2.97
CA GLN A 254 10.35 -4.85 1.85
C GLN A 254 8.85 -5.14 2.07
N THR A 255 8.23 -4.60 3.13
CA THR A 255 6.78 -4.77 3.37
C THR A 255 5.91 -3.86 2.49
N ILE A 256 6.47 -2.74 2.03
CA ILE A 256 5.74 -1.69 1.32
C ILE A 256 6.14 -1.64 -0.15
N VAL A 257 5.13 -1.63 -1.00
CA VAL A 257 5.28 -1.33 -2.42
C VAL A 257 5.03 0.18 -2.64
N PRO A 258 5.90 0.88 -3.39
CA PRO A 258 5.63 2.25 -3.81
C PRO A 258 4.26 2.39 -4.51
N GLY A 259 3.58 3.50 -4.31
CA GLY A 259 2.20 3.78 -4.74
C GLY A 259 1.15 3.52 -3.67
N THR A 260 1.49 2.81 -2.59
CA THR A 260 0.53 2.45 -1.53
C THR A 260 0.24 3.64 -0.60
N ARG A 261 -1.04 3.83 -0.24
CA ARG A 261 -1.48 4.74 0.84
C ARG A 261 -1.16 4.09 2.19
N LEU A 262 -0.45 4.82 3.05
CA LEU A 262 0.06 4.33 4.32
C LEU A 262 -0.28 5.29 5.45
N THR A 263 -0.54 4.72 6.60
CA THR A 263 -0.50 5.40 7.88
C THR A 263 0.74 4.95 8.63
N VAL A 264 1.60 5.90 8.94
CA VAL A 264 2.91 5.66 9.53
C VAL A 264 2.90 6.23 10.93
N MET A 265 3.21 5.39 11.91
CA MET A 265 3.58 5.84 13.24
C MET A 265 5.08 5.80 13.40
N GLY A 266 5.65 6.93 13.79
CA GLY A 266 7.09 7.03 13.89
C GLY A 266 7.54 8.18 14.76
N ILE A 267 8.85 8.21 15.00
CA ILE A 267 9.52 9.21 15.81
C ILE A 267 10.10 10.24 14.85
N TYR A 268 9.69 11.49 15.01
CA TYR A 268 10.25 12.59 14.22
C TYR A 268 11.66 12.92 14.71
N SER A 269 12.66 12.72 13.86
CA SER A 269 14.07 12.85 14.19
C SER A 269 14.81 13.64 13.12
N VAL A 270 16.06 13.99 13.40
CA VAL A 270 16.92 14.75 12.50
C VAL A 270 18.25 14.05 12.34
N TYR A 271 18.78 14.03 11.12
CA TYR A 271 20.12 13.52 10.86
C TYR A 271 20.98 14.59 10.19
N GLN A 272 22.29 14.46 10.36
CA GLN A 272 23.27 15.25 9.64
C GLN A 272 23.63 14.48 8.36
N ALA A 273 23.20 14.98 7.21
CA ALA A 273 23.72 14.49 5.95
C ALA A 273 25.22 14.80 5.87
N SER A 274 26.05 13.81 5.54
CA SER A 274 27.49 14.03 5.43
C SER A 274 27.78 14.98 4.27
N ALA A 275 28.20 16.20 4.62
CA ALA A 275 29.06 17.11 3.86
C ALA A 275 28.92 17.09 2.31
N ALA A 276 28.09 17.98 1.78
CA ALA A 276 28.28 18.54 0.42
C ALA A 276 28.24 20.08 0.38
N GLN A 277 27.90 20.76 1.47
CA GLN A 277 27.94 22.22 1.55
C GLN A 277 28.59 22.64 2.87
N LYS A 278 29.84 23.12 2.78
CA LYS A 278 30.47 23.93 3.82
C LYS A 278 29.78 25.30 3.81
N GLY A 279 28.60 25.36 4.41
CA GLY A 279 27.82 26.59 4.49
C GLY A 279 26.60 26.42 5.39
N ALA A 280 26.56 27.21 6.46
CA ALA A 280 25.49 27.39 7.44
C ALA A 280 25.35 26.34 8.57
N VAL A 281 25.72 26.83 9.75
CA VAL A 281 25.38 26.39 11.11
C VAL A 281 24.04 25.65 11.21
N GLY A 282 24.06 24.42 11.72
CA GLY A 282 22.91 23.81 12.41
C GLY A 282 21.73 23.26 11.59
N VAL A 283 21.68 23.45 10.27
CA VAL A 283 20.58 22.92 9.46
C VAL A 283 20.70 21.39 9.34
N LYS A 284 19.73 20.69 9.93
CA LYS A 284 19.63 19.22 9.86
C LYS A 284 18.41 18.83 9.04
N GLN A 285 18.51 17.73 8.31
CA GLN A 285 17.40 17.22 7.52
C GLN A 285 16.49 16.37 8.44
N PRO A 286 15.18 16.62 8.44
CA PRO A 286 14.24 15.80 9.18
C PRO A 286 13.97 14.48 8.48
N TYR A 287 13.71 13.45 9.28
CA TYR A 287 13.26 12.14 8.85
C TYR A 287 12.42 11.52 9.96
N ILE A 288 11.55 10.58 9.60
CA ILE A 288 10.75 9.85 10.58
C ILE A 288 11.31 8.44 10.69
N ARG A 289 11.70 8.05 11.90
CA ARG A 289 12.02 6.65 12.19
C ARG A 289 10.71 5.92 12.43
N VAL A 290 10.46 4.92 11.62
CA VAL A 290 9.20 4.19 11.64
C VAL A 290 9.20 3.17 12.78
N VAL A 291 8.15 3.22 13.59
CA VAL A 291 7.90 2.27 14.69
C VAL A 291 6.72 1.37 14.35
N GLY A 292 5.72 1.90 13.65
CA GLY A 292 4.56 1.15 13.18
C GLY A 292 4.18 1.57 11.76
N LEU A 293 3.83 0.59 10.94
CA LEU A 293 3.31 0.80 9.59
C LEU A 293 1.99 0.09 9.46
N GLU A 294 0.97 0.86 9.15
CA GLU A 294 -0.32 0.36 8.75
C GLU A 294 -0.54 0.76 7.30
N GLN A 295 -0.79 -0.23 6.45
CA GLN A 295 -1.27 0.08 5.11
C GLN A 295 -2.72 0.48 5.26
N THR A 296 -3.04 1.73 4.95
CA THR A 296 -4.42 2.19 4.93
C THR A 296 -5.08 1.47 3.77
N ARG A 297 -5.74 0.35 4.08
CA ARG A 297 -6.54 -0.42 3.14
C ARG A 297 -7.82 0.38 2.84
N GLU A 298 -7.69 1.50 2.14
CA GLU A 298 -8.79 2.00 1.34
C GLU A 298 -8.99 1.05 0.16
N THR A 299 -9.51 -0.15 0.44
CA THR A 299 -10.12 -1.07 -0.54
C THR A 299 -9.36 -1.31 -1.88
N ASN A 300 -8.07 -0.95 -1.99
CA ASN A 300 -7.30 -0.85 -3.24
C ASN A 300 -5.91 -1.52 -3.17
N SER A 301 -5.66 -2.48 -2.28
CA SER A 301 -4.38 -3.20 -2.30
C SER A 301 -4.54 -4.72 -2.23
N SER A 302 -4.25 -5.32 -3.40
CA SER A 302 -3.75 -6.66 -3.76
C SER A 302 -3.17 -7.58 -2.67
N GLY A 303 -3.90 -7.81 -1.58
CA GLY A 303 -3.71 -8.96 -0.69
C GLY A 303 -5.00 -9.78 -0.62
N PRO A 304 -4.95 -11.07 -0.26
CA PRO A 304 -6.17 -11.83 -0.01
C PRO A 304 -6.92 -11.16 1.14
N SER A 305 -8.06 -10.53 0.84
CA SER A 305 -9.00 -10.08 1.85
C SER A 305 -9.42 -11.30 2.65
N THR A 306 -9.06 -11.34 3.93
CA THR A 306 -9.65 -12.27 4.89
C THR A 306 -11.09 -11.82 5.09
N PHE A 307 -12.01 -12.38 4.30
CA PHE A 307 -13.44 -12.21 4.51
C PHE A 307 -13.81 -12.84 5.85
N THR A 308 -14.64 -12.15 6.62
CA THR A 308 -15.26 -12.76 7.81
C THR A 308 -16.31 -13.77 7.35
N LEU A 309 -16.50 -14.83 8.14
CA LEU A 309 -17.52 -15.84 7.84
C LEU A 309 -18.93 -15.22 7.72
N ASP A 310 -19.19 -14.16 8.49
CA ASP A 310 -20.48 -13.45 8.46
C ASP A 310 -20.69 -12.74 7.11
N GLU A 311 -19.69 -12.03 6.59
CA GLU A 311 -19.78 -11.36 5.28
C GLU A 311 -20.00 -12.36 4.14
N GLU A 312 -19.31 -13.51 4.17
CA GLU A 312 -19.51 -14.54 3.16
C GLU A 312 -20.94 -15.10 3.14
N LEU A 313 -21.56 -15.24 4.31
CA LEU A 313 -22.94 -15.70 4.43
C LEU A 313 -23.90 -14.66 3.85
N GLU A 314 -23.71 -13.38 4.15
CA GLU A 314 -24.52 -12.29 3.59
C GLU A 314 -24.42 -12.24 2.05
N PHE A 315 -23.22 -12.38 1.50
CA PHE A 315 -23.00 -12.39 0.05
C PHE A 315 -23.69 -13.59 -0.62
N LYS A 316 -23.65 -14.77 0.01
CA LYS A 316 -24.36 -15.97 -0.48
C LYS A 316 -25.87 -15.80 -0.41
N GLU A 317 -26.40 -15.22 0.66
CA GLU A 317 -27.84 -14.95 0.79
C GLU A 317 -28.31 -13.96 -0.29
N PHE A 318 -27.52 -12.91 -0.54
CA PHE A 318 -27.81 -11.95 -1.59
C PHE A 318 -27.83 -12.61 -2.98
N ALA A 319 -26.85 -13.48 -3.26
CA ALA A 319 -26.73 -14.17 -4.55
C ALA A 319 -27.91 -15.12 -4.85
N GLN A 320 -28.60 -15.63 -3.82
CA GLN A 320 -29.78 -16.49 -4.01
C GLN A 320 -31.04 -15.73 -4.41
N ARG A 321 -31.08 -14.40 -4.24
CA ARG A 321 -32.26 -13.60 -4.57
C ARG A 321 -32.42 -13.47 -6.09
N PRO A 322 -33.61 -13.71 -6.66
CA PRO A 322 -33.83 -13.64 -8.11
C PRO A 322 -33.65 -12.22 -8.67
N ASP A 323 -33.89 -11.19 -7.85
CA ASP A 323 -33.77 -9.78 -8.25
C ASP A 323 -32.35 -9.20 -8.11
N ALA A 324 -31.36 -10.02 -7.74
CA ALA A 324 -29.99 -9.56 -7.47
C ALA A 324 -29.39 -8.81 -8.66
N TYR A 325 -29.59 -9.32 -9.89
CA TYR A 325 -29.05 -8.69 -11.11
C TYR A 325 -29.63 -7.29 -11.36
N ALA A 326 -30.96 -7.13 -11.24
CA ALA A 326 -31.63 -5.85 -11.42
C ALA A 326 -31.20 -4.85 -10.33
N LYS A 327 -31.05 -5.33 -9.09
CA LYS A 327 -30.61 -4.52 -7.96
C LYS A 327 -29.17 -4.01 -8.15
N ILE A 328 -28.23 -4.87 -8.56
CA ILE A 328 -26.86 -4.47 -8.89
C ILE A 328 -26.85 -3.40 -10.00
N CYS A 329 -27.63 -3.61 -11.07
CA CYS A 329 -27.71 -2.64 -12.17
C CYS A 329 -28.27 -1.28 -11.71
N SER A 330 -29.18 -1.28 -10.74
CA SER A 330 -29.73 -0.04 -10.15
C SER A 330 -28.76 0.66 -9.19
N MET A 331 -27.87 -0.09 -8.54
CA MET A 331 -26.80 0.44 -7.68
C MET A 331 -25.67 1.09 -8.48
N ILE A 332 -25.47 0.69 -9.74
CA ILE A 332 -24.46 1.28 -10.62
C ILE A 332 -24.91 2.67 -11.09
N ALA A 333 -24.12 3.69 -10.72
CA ALA A 333 -24.31 5.09 -11.08
C ALA A 333 -25.75 5.60 -10.83
N PRO A 334 -26.21 5.70 -9.57
CA PRO A 334 -27.57 6.15 -9.24
C PRO A 334 -27.83 7.62 -9.61
N SER A 335 -26.76 8.43 -9.71
CA SER A 335 -26.81 9.83 -10.14
C SER A 335 -27.24 10.01 -11.60
N ILE A 336 -27.02 9.00 -12.45
CA ILE A 336 -27.31 9.07 -13.88
C ILE A 336 -28.64 8.36 -14.16
N TYR A 337 -29.57 9.11 -14.75
CA TYR A 337 -30.85 8.58 -15.20
C TYR A 337 -30.71 7.90 -16.57
N GLY A 338 -31.34 6.72 -16.74
CA GLY A 338 -31.37 6.01 -18.02
C GLY A 338 -30.16 5.10 -18.28
N HIS A 339 -29.89 4.86 -19.56
CA HIS A 339 -28.82 4.00 -20.08
C HIS A 339 -28.69 2.62 -19.40
N ALA A 340 -29.81 1.90 -19.30
CA ALA A 340 -29.85 0.60 -18.64
C ALA A 340 -28.84 -0.40 -19.24
N ASP A 341 -28.66 -0.40 -20.56
CA ASP A 341 -27.74 -1.35 -21.21
C ASP A 341 -26.26 -1.00 -20.97
N VAL A 342 -25.93 0.29 -20.90
CA VAL A 342 -24.58 0.74 -20.50
C VAL A 342 -24.30 0.31 -19.05
N LYS A 343 -25.26 0.49 -18.14
CA LYS A 343 -25.11 0.06 -16.74
C LYS A 343 -24.93 -1.46 -16.60
N LYS A 344 -25.67 -2.25 -17.37
CA LYS A 344 -25.49 -3.72 -17.42
C LYS A 344 -24.09 -4.10 -17.90
N ALA A 345 -23.59 -3.45 -18.95
CA ALA A 345 -22.25 -3.70 -19.46
C ALA A 345 -21.16 -3.33 -18.45
N MET A 346 -21.33 -2.21 -17.74
CA MET A 346 -20.43 -1.81 -16.67
C MET A 346 -20.44 -2.80 -15.50
N ALA A 347 -21.59 -3.38 -15.17
CA ALA A 347 -21.67 -4.47 -14.19
C ALA A 347 -20.80 -5.65 -14.63
N CYS A 348 -20.99 -6.12 -15.87
CA CYS A 348 -20.21 -7.23 -16.42
C CYS A 348 -18.70 -6.93 -16.45
N LEU A 349 -18.31 -5.69 -16.75
CA LEU A 349 -16.92 -5.25 -16.72
C LEU A 349 -16.31 -5.36 -15.31
N LEU A 350 -17.04 -4.93 -14.29
CA LEU A 350 -16.57 -4.94 -12.90
C LEU A 350 -16.37 -6.36 -12.35
N PHE A 351 -17.30 -7.28 -12.64
CA PHE A 351 -17.15 -8.69 -12.25
C PHE A 351 -16.07 -9.41 -13.07
N GLY A 352 -15.86 -9.01 -14.33
CA GLY A 352 -14.91 -9.65 -15.23
C GLY A 352 -15.29 -11.09 -15.57
N GLY A 353 -14.37 -11.80 -16.24
CA GLY A 353 -14.57 -13.19 -16.66
C GLY A 353 -13.52 -14.17 -16.15
N SER A 354 -13.70 -15.45 -16.48
CA SER A 354 -12.80 -16.52 -16.07
C SER A 354 -11.54 -16.56 -16.95
N LYS A 355 -10.35 -16.47 -16.34
CA LYS A 355 -9.08 -16.64 -17.03
C LYS A 355 -8.81 -18.13 -17.24
N LYS A 356 -8.61 -18.56 -18.50
CA LYS A 356 -8.31 -19.96 -18.82
C LYS A 356 -6.85 -20.11 -19.20
N LYS A 357 -6.14 -20.98 -18.48
CA LYS A 357 -4.81 -21.45 -18.88
C LYS A 357 -4.99 -22.76 -19.61
N LEU A 358 -4.64 -22.79 -20.89
CA LEU A 358 -4.59 -24.05 -21.63
C LEU A 358 -3.33 -24.84 -21.19
N PRO A 359 -3.34 -26.18 -21.36
CA PRO A 359 -2.17 -27.02 -21.10
C PRO A 359 -0.94 -26.60 -21.95
N ASP A 360 -1.17 -25.98 -23.11
CA ASP A 360 -0.12 -25.45 -24.01
C ASP A 360 0.56 -24.17 -23.50
N GLY A 361 0.23 -23.71 -22.29
CA GLY A 361 0.80 -22.49 -21.69
C GLY A 361 0.20 -21.18 -22.22
N VAL A 362 -0.58 -21.24 -23.31
CA VAL A 362 -1.35 -20.10 -23.82
C VAL A 362 -2.42 -19.70 -22.82
N ARG A 363 -2.50 -18.40 -22.52
CA ARG A 363 -3.49 -17.81 -21.63
C ARG A 363 -4.56 -17.15 -22.48
N LEU A 364 -5.81 -17.59 -22.31
CA LEU A 364 -6.95 -16.91 -22.92
C LEU A 364 -7.39 -15.77 -22.01
N ARG A 365 -7.55 -14.60 -22.65
CA ARG A 365 -8.09 -13.39 -22.01
C ARG A 365 -9.52 -13.65 -21.53
N GLY A 366 -9.79 -13.28 -20.28
CA GLY A 366 -11.12 -13.32 -19.66
C GLY A 366 -11.70 -11.94 -19.36
N ASP A 367 -10.97 -10.87 -19.66
CA ASP A 367 -11.30 -9.50 -19.31
C ASP A 367 -12.06 -8.82 -20.48
N ILE A 368 -13.15 -8.11 -20.17
CA ILE A 368 -14.02 -7.46 -21.16
C ILE A 368 -13.54 -6.03 -21.42
N HIS A 369 -13.64 -5.55 -22.66
CA HIS A 369 -13.36 -4.16 -23.00
C HIS A 369 -14.61 -3.44 -23.48
N VAL A 370 -14.83 -2.23 -22.97
CA VAL A 370 -16.04 -1.43 -23.25
C VAL A 370 -15.63 -0.06 -23.78
N LEU A 371 -16.25 0.34 -24.89
CA LEU A 371 -16.07 1.65 -25.52
C LEU A 371 -17.39 2.44 -25.51
N LEU A 372 -17.35 3.65 -24.95
CA LEU A 372 -18.46 4.60 -24.93
C LEU A 372 -18.21 5.73 -25.93
N LEU A 373 -18.92 5.69 -27.05
CA LEU A 373 -18.93 6.72 -28.09
C LEU A 373 -20.17 7.58 -27.92
N GLY A 374 -20.13 8.84 -28.35
CA GLY A 374 -21.30 9.72 -28.23
C GLY A 374 -20.99 11.19 -28.12
N ASP A 375 -22.04 11.99 -28.04
CA ASP A 375 -21.94 13.44 -28.01
C ASP A 375 -21.39 13.92 -26.64
N PRO A 376 -20.73 15.10 -26.58
CA PRO A 376 -20.39 15.71 -25.30
C PRO A 376 -21.66 15.96 -24.49
N SER A 377 -21.53 15.99 -23.16
CA SER A 377 -22.64 16.18 -22.20
C SER A 377 -23.50 14.96 -21.91
N THR A 378 -23.14 13.77 -22.41
CA THR A 378 -23.84 12.50 -22.16
C THR A 378 -23.39 11.77 -20.88
N ALA A 379 -22.84 12.50 -19.89
CA ALA A 379 -22.35 11.98 -18.60
C ALA A 379 -21.29 10.85 -18.64
N LYS A 380 -20.65 10.56 -19.79
CA LYS A 380 -19.62 9.50 -19.92
C LYS A 380 -18.49 9.60 -18.91
N SER A 381 -17.93 10.79 -18.69
CA SER A 381 -16.84 10.99 -17.72
C SER A 381 -17.29 10.70 -16.28
N GLN A 382 -18.60 10.84 -15.97
CA GLN A 382 -19.13 10.44 -14.66
C GLN A 382 -19.23 8.92 -14.52
N PHE A 383 -19.55 8.19 -15.59
CA PHE A 383 -19.48 6.73 -15.59
C PHE A 383 -18.05 6.23 -15.34
N LEU A 384 -17.04 6.85 -15.97
CA LEU A 384 -15.63 6.52 -15.74
C LEU A 384 -15.23 6.74 -14.27
N LYS A 385 -15.56 7.91 -13.70
CA LYS A 385 -15.28 8.23 -12.29
C LYS A 385 -16.01 7.30 -11.30
N PHE A 386 -17.23 6.87 -11.64
CA PHE A 386 -17.96 5.90 -10.81
C PHE A 386 -17.25 4.54 -10.80
N VAL A 387 -16.77 4.06 -11.95
CA VAL A 387 -16.02 2.80 -12.05
C VAL A 387 -14.69 2.89 -11.32
N GLU A 388 -14.00 4.01 -11.42
CA GLU A 388 -12.76 4.26 -10.67
C GLU A 388 -12.95 4.07 -9.16
N LYS A 389 -14.07 4.56 -8.61
CA LYS A 389 -14.39 4.44 -7.18
C LYS A 389 -14.84 3.02 -6.79
N THR A 390 -15.65 2.40 -7.63
CA THR A 390 -16.31 1.12 -7.31
C THR A 390 -15.39 -0.08 -7.52
N ALA A 391 -14.47 -0.01 -8.49
CA ALA A 391 -13.59 -1.12 -8.80
C ALA A 391 -12.52 -1.32 -7.69
N PRO A 392 -12.13 -2.58 -7.38
CA PRO A 392 -11.12 -2.88 -6.36
C PRO A 392 -9.72 -2.40 -6.75
N VAL A 393 -9.43 -2.30 -8.04
CA VAL A 393 -8.22 -1.66 -8.57
C VAL A 393 -8.65 -0.94 -9.82
N ALA A 394 -8.56 0.38 -9.81
CA ALA A 394 -8.78 1.18 -11.01
C ALA A 394 -7.89 2.41 -11.05
N VAL A 395 -7.55 2.80 -12.27
CA VAL A 395 -6.78 4.01 -12.56
C VAL A 395 -7.53 4.80 -13.61
N TYR A 396 -7.86 6.05 -13.28
CA TYR A 396 -8.41 7.01 -14.21
C TYR A 396 -7.29 7.80 -14.88
N THR A 397 -7.36 7.89 -16.21
CA THR A 397 -6.35 8.53 -17.05
C THR A 397 -7.04 9.30 -18.18
N SER A 398 -6.48 10.44 -18.56
CA SER A 398 -6.96 11.22 -19.70
C SER A 398 -6.00 11.07 -20.87
N GLY A 399 -6.53 10.76 -22.06
CA GLY A 399 -5.74 10.51 -23.26
C GLY A 399 -4.82 11.66 -23.69
N LYS A 400 -5.09 12.90 -23.27
CA LYS A 400 -4.20 14.06 -23.50
C LYS A 400 -3.14 14.28 -22.43
N GLY A 401 -3.50 14.04 -21.17
CA GLY A 401 -2.66 14.33 -20.00
C GLY A 401 -1.67 13.21 -19.68
N SER A 402 -1.94 12.02 -20.19
CA SER A 402 -1.14 10.83 -19.96
C SER A 402 -0.15 10.68 -21.09
N SER A 403 1.04 11.24 -20.90
CA SER A 403 2.20 10.92 -21.75
C SER A 403 2.51 9.42 -21.71
N ALA A 404 3.37 8.94 -22.61
CA ALA A 404 3.85 7.56 -22.62
C ALA A 404 4.36 7.07 -21.26
N ALA A 405 4.92 7.95 -20.44
CA ALA A 405 5.34 7.63 -19.08
C ALA A 405 4.18 7.42 -18.10
N GLY A 406 3.03 8.06 -18.35
CA GLY A 406 1.83 7.96 -17.54
C GLY A 406 0.93 6.78 -17.92
N LEU A 407 0.85 6.39 -19.20
CA LEU A 407 0.03 5.25 -19.63
C LEU A 407 0.82 3.92 -19.63
N THR A 408 2.05 3.95 -20.15
CA THR A 408 2.97 2.81 -20.23
C THR A 408 4.08 2.98 -19.19
N ALA A 409 4.94 1.97 -19.02
CA ALA A 409 6.06 2.11 -18.11
C ALA A 409 7.19 2.97 -18.69
N SER A 410 7.76 3.82 -17.85
CA SER A 410 8.90 4.67 -18.16
C SER A 410 10.15 4.18 -17.45
N VAL A 411 11.31 4.41 -18.04
CA VAL A 411 12.59 4.18 -17.37
C VAL A 411 13.13 5.53 -16.93
N ILE A 412 13.20 5.76 -15.61
CA ILE A 412 13.72 6.98 -15.03
C ILE A 412 15.09 6.69 -14.42
N ARG A 413 16.01 7.64 -14.58
CA ARG A 413 17.32 7.59 -13.94
C ARG A 413 17.27 8.35 -12.62
N ASP A 414 17.60 7.69 -11.51
CA ASP A 414 17.74 8.39 -10.25
C ASP A 414 18.99 9.29 -10.29
N SER A 415 18.84 10.53 -9.81
CA SER A 415 19.93 11.52 -9.84
C SER A 415 20.98 11.25 -8.75
N SER A 416 20.60 10.55 -7.67
CA SER A 416 21.49 10.26 -6.55
C SER A 416 22.32 8.99 -6.77
N SER A 417 21.69 7.90 -7.22
CA SER A 417 22.38 6.62 -7.46
C SER A 417 22.87 6.45 -8.89
N ARG A 418 22.43 7.30 -9.84
CA ARG A 418 22.63 7.14 -11.30
C ARG A 418 22.08 5.84 -11.88
N GLU A 419 21.34 5.05 -11.10
CA GLU A 419 20.72 3.80 -11.54
C GLU A 419 19.41 4.09 -12.29
N PHE A 420 19.10 3.23 -13.25
CA PHE A 420 17.82 3.23 -13.95
C PHE A 420 16.81 2.41 -13.15
N TYR A 421 15.67 3.00 -12.82
CA TYR A 421 14.51 2.29 -12.29
C TYR A 421 13.35 2.41 -13.26
N LEU A 422 12.51 1.38 -13.25
CA LEU A 422 11.34 1.32 -14.10
C LEU A 422 10.12 1.78 -13.28
N GLU A 423 9.49 2.86 -13.74
CA GLU A 423 8.23 3.35 -13.19
C GLU A 423 7.08 2.77 -14.01
N GLY A 424 6.17 2.08 -13.33
CA GLY A 424 4.96 1.52 -13.94
C GLY A 424 3.99 2.63 -14.36
N GLY A 425 3.55 2.61 -15.62
CA GLY A 425 2.44 3.46 -16.06
C GLY A 425 1.09 2.96 -15.51
N ALA A 426 0.04 3.74 -15.75
CA ALA A 426 -1.33 3.45 -15.32
C ALA A 426 -1.79 2.03 -15.65
N MET A 427 -1.43 1.49 -16.82
CA MET A 427 -1.81 0.13 -17.21
C MET A 427 -1.09 -0.96 -16.41
N VAL A 428 0.15 -0.71 -15.99
CA VAL A 428 0.93 -1.67 -15.17
C VAL A 428 0.47 -1.61 -13.72
N LEU A 429 0.18 -0.40 -13.22
CA LEU A 429 -0.35 -0.20 -11.87
C LEU A 429 -1.74 -0.80 -11.68
N ALA A 430 -2.56 -0.81 -12.74
CA ALA A 430 -3.90 -1.37 -12.73
C ALA A 430 -3.96 -2.89 -13.03
N ASP A 431 -2.87 -3.65 -12.91
CA ASP A 431 -2.87 -5.09 -13.19
C ASP A 431 -3.96 -5.84 -12.40
N GLY A 432 -4.79 -6.62 -13.09
CA GLY A 432 -5.94 -7.29 -12.50
C GLY A 432 -7.16 -6.38 -12.24
N GLY A 433 -7.09 -5.10 -12.60
CA GLY A 433 -8.13 -4.10 -12.38
C GLY A 433 -8.78 -3.58 -13.67
N VAL A 434 -9.30 -2.35 -13.58
CA VAL A 434 -9.92 -1.62 -14.70
C VAL A 434 -9.18 -0.30 -14.95
N VAL A 435 -8.81 -0.03 -16.20
CA VAL A 435 -8.24 1.25 -16.62
C VAL A 435 -9.35 2.07 -17.29
N CYS A 436 -9.61 3.26 -16.76
CA CYS A 436 -10.61 4.18 -17.28
C CYS A 436 -9.91 5.27 -18.08
N ILE A 437 -10.13 5.31 -19.40
CA ILE A 437 -9.50 6.28 -20.31
C ILE A 437 -10.57 7.25 -20.83
N ASP A 438 -10.43 8.53 -20.51
CA ASP A 438 -11.23 9.61 -21.13
C ASP A 438 -10.49 10.24 -22.31
N GLU A 439 -11.23 10.83 -23.26
CA GLU A 439 -10.70 11.38 -24.52
C GLU A 439 -9.80 10.40 -25.28
N PHE A 440 -10.22 9.15 -25.42
CA PHE A 440 -9.46 8.11 -26.12
C PHE A 440 -9.15 8.47 -27.59
N ASP A 441 -9.97 9.32 -28.21
CA ASP A 441 -9.76 9.86 -29.56
C ASP A 441 -8.54 10.80 -29.66
N LYS A 442 -8.11 11.42 -28.55
CA LYS A 442 -7.08 12.47 -28.56
C LYS A 442 -5.71 11.98 -28.09
N MET A 443 -5.53 10.66 -28.06
CA MET A 443 -4.26 10.04 -27.66
C MET A 443 -3.17 10.18 -28.72
N ARG A 444 -1.93 10.17 -28.27
CA ARG A 444 -0.76 10.18 -29.16
C ARG A 444 -0.62 8.83 -29.86
N PRO A 445 -0.08 8.80 -31.10
CA PRO A 445 0.09 7.56 -31.86
C PRO A 445 1.11 6.59 -31.21
N GLU A 446 2.06 7.09 -30.41
CA GLU A 446 3.01 6.25 -29.67
C GLU A 446 2.32 5.39 -28.60
N ASP A 447 1.42 6.01 -27.82
CA ASP A 447 0.65 5.34 -26.76
C ASP A 447 -0.34 4.33 -27.32
N ARG A 448 -0.88 4.63 -28.50
CA ARG A 448 -1.77 3.75 -29.26
C ARG A 448 -1.13 2.41 -29.57
N VAL A 449 0.16 2.36 -29.92
CA VAL A 449 0.88 1.10 -30.22
C VAL A 449 0.99 0.24 -28.95
N ALA A 450 1.32 0.85 -27.82
CA ALA A 450 1.44 0.14 -26.56
C ALA A 450 0.09 -0.41 -26.06
N ILE A 451 -1.00 0.33 -26.26
CA ILE A 451 -2.35 -0.16 -25.95
C ILE A 451 -2.73 -1.35 -26.84
N HIS A 452 -2.35 -1.33 -28.12
CA HIS A 452 -2.59 -2.48 -29.01
C HIS A 452 -1.92 -3.75 -28.52
N GLU A 453 -0.66 -3.64 -28.05
CA GLU A 453 0.06 -4.76 -27.45
C GLU A 453 -0.61 -5.22 -26.14
N ALA A 454 -0.95 -4.27 -25.27
CA ALA A 454 -1.54 -4.57 -23.97
C ALA A 454 -2.94 -5.18 -24.06
N MET A 455 -3.83 -4.72 -24.94
CA MET A 455 -5.18 -5.27 -25.11
C MET A 455 -5.19 -6.66 -25.74
N GLU A 456 -4.18 -6.96 -26.58
CA GLU A 456 -4.05 -8.23 -27.29
C GLU A 456 -3.36 -9.29 -26.42
N GLN A 457 -2.17 -8.97 -25.91
CA GLN A 457 -1.30 -9.93 -25.22
C GLN A 457 -1.40 -9.84 -23.70
N GLN A 458 -2.03 -8.80 -23.15
CA GLN A 458 -2.06 -8.50 -21.71
C GLN A 458 -0.65 -8.34 -21.10
N THR A 459 0.30 -7.92 -21.93
CA THR A 459 1.69 -7.65 -21.57
C THR A 459 2.19 -6.40 -22.29
N ILE A 460 3.13 -5.70 -21.67
CA ILE A 460 3.83 -4.55 -22.25
C ILE A 460 5.32 -4.87 -22.24
N SER A 461 5.92 -4.95 -23.42
CA SER A 461 7.36 -5.14 -23.57
C SER A 461 8.10 -3.80 -23.59
N ILE A 462 9.18 -3.70 -22.81
CA ILE A 462 10.01 -2.50 -22.74
C ILE A 462 11.45 -2.90 -23.01
N ALA A 463 12.01 -2.30 -24.06
CA ALA A 463 13.42 -2.41 -24.43
C ALA A 463 14.04 -1.00 -24.48
N LYS A 464 14.33 -0.43 -23.31
CA LYS A 464 14.89 0.93 -23.19
C LYS A 464 16.05 0.94 -22.19
N ALA A 465 17.07 1.75 -22.45
CA ALA A 465 18.22 1.96 -21.56
C ALA A 465 18.93 0.66 -21.09
N GLY A 466 18.99 -0.36 -21.95
CA GLY A 466 19.63 -1.65 -21.64
C GLY A 466 18.78 -2.59 -20.77
N ILE A 467 17.53 -2.20 -20.46
CA ILE A 467 16.56 -3.04 -19.75
C ILE A 467 15.59 -3.61 -20.79
N THR A 468 15.61 -4.94 -20.93
CA THR A 468 14.63 -5.70 -21.73
C THR A 468 13.74 -6.48 -20.78
N THR A 469 12.59 -5.90 -20.42
CA THR A 469 11.63 -6.50 -19.47
C THR A 469 10.24 -6.51 -20.05
N VAL A 470 9.51 -7.59 -19.83
CA VAL A 470 8.09 -7.69 -20.15
C VAL A 470 7.30 -7.55 -18.85
N LEU A 471 6.40 -6.57 -18.81
CA LEU A 471 5.51 -6.32 -17.69
C LEU A 471 4.13 -6.89 -18.01
N ASN A 472 3.47 -7.47 -17.01
CA ASN A 472 2.09 -7.92 -17.18
C ASN A 472 1.14 -6.72 -17.02
N SER A 473 0.11 -6.66 -17.85
CA SER A 473 -0.93 -5.63 -17.84
C SER A 473 -2.29 -6.27 -18.08
N ARG A 474 -2.75 -7.10 -17.13
CA ARG A 474 -4.02 -7.82 -17.21
C ARG A 474 -5.16 -6.90 -16.78
N THR A 475 -5.40 -5.89 -17.57
CA THR A 475 -6.35 -4.83 -17.25
C THR A 475 -7.55 -4.90 -18.18
N SER A 476 -8.71 -4.53 -17.65
CA SER A 476 -9.90 -4.27 -18.48
C SER A 476 -9.91 -2.81 -18.87
N VAL A 477 -10.07 -2.49 -20.15
CA VAL A 477 -10.12 -1.10 -20.64
C VAL A 477 -11.57 -0.62 -20.75
N LEU A 478 -11.89 0.46 -20.05
CA LEU A 478 -13.09 1.25 -20.24
C LEU A 478 -12.70 2.59 -20.87
N ALA A 479 -13.09 2.80 -22.12
CA ALA A 479 -12.73 3.99 -22.86
C ALA A 479 -13.97 4.85 -23.16
N ALA A 480 -13.84 6.17 -23.00
CA ALA A 480 -14.78 7.13 -23.55
C ALA A 480 -14.12 7.90 -24.70
N ALA A 481 -14.84 8.02 -25.81
CA ALA A 481 -14.41 8.74 -26.99
C ALA A 481 -15.53 9.63 -27.50
N ASN A 482 -15.15 10.74 -28.14
CA ASN A 482 -16.08 11.68 -28.74
C ASN A 482 -15.94 11.66 -30.28
N PRO A 483 -17.03 11.88 -31.04
CA PRO A 483 -16.95 12.00 -32.49
C PRO A 483 -16.18 13.27 -32.87
N THR A 484 -15.50 13.24 -34.02
CA THR A 484 -14.65 14.35 -34.51
C THR A 484 -15.44 15.64 -34.74
N SER A 485 -16.67 15.52 -35.23
CA SER A 485 -17.63 16.63 -35.43
C SER A 485 -18.33 17.10 -34.15
N GLY A 486 -18.03 16.50 -32.99
CA GLY A 486 -18.72 16.76 -31.73
C GLY A 486 -20.16 16.25 -31.66
N ARG A 487 -20.79 15.91 -32.80
CA ARG A 487 -22.05 15.18 -32.89
C ARG A 487 -21.92 13.96 -33.77
N TYR A 488 -22.58 12.88 -33.37
CA TYR A 488 -22.68 11.67 -34.18
C TYR A 488 -23.63 11.90 -35.37
N ASP A 489 -23.13 11.76 -36.60
CA ASP A 489 -23.92 11.89 -37.82
C ASP A 489 -24.33 10.52 -38.36
N ASP A 490 -25.63 10.23 -38.40
CA ASP A 490 -26.16 8.95 -38.87
C ASP A 490 -26.06 8.74 -40.38
N LEU A 491 -25.84 9.82 -41.13
CA LEU A 491 -25.69 9.76 -42.59
C LEU A 491 -24.29 9.29 -43.00
N LYS A 492 -23.31 9.43 -42.10
CA LYS A 492 -21.93 8.99 -42.33
C LYS A 492 -21.73 7.57 -41.83
N THR A 493 -20.74 6.90 -42.41
CA THR A 493 -20.34 5.60 -41.88
C THR A 493 -19.78 5.77 -40.46
N ALA A 494 -19.98 4.76 -39.61
CA ALA A 494 -19.43 4.77 -38.25
C ALA A 494 -17.89 4.92 -38.23
N GLN A 495 -17.21 4.56 -39.33
CA GLN A 495 -15.77 4.72 -39.49
C GLN A 495 -15.38 6.19 -39.73
N ASP A 496 -16.13 6.92 -40.55
CA ASP A 496 -15.82 8.34 -40.83
C ASP A 496 -16.15 9.25 -39.63
N ASN A 497 -17.08 8.83 -38.78
CA ASN A 497 -17.45 9.56 -37.56
C ASN A 497 -16.38 9.46 -36.45
N ILE A 498 -15.45 8.50 -36.55
CA ILE A 498 -14.51 8.15 -35.48
C ILE A 498 -13.09 8.08 -36.05
N ASP A 499 -12.17 8.90 -35.54
CA ASP A 499 -10.75 8.87 -35.94
C ASP A 499 -9.96 7.70 -35.30
N LEU A 500 -10.53 6.50 -35.32
CA LEU A 500 -9.92 5.29 -34.78
C LEU A 500 -9.76 4.24 -35.89
N GLN A 501 -8.53 3.77 -36.13
CA GLN A 501 -8.29 2.58 -36.95
C GLN A 501 -9.14 1.39 -36.49
N THR A 502 -9.64 0.66 -37.47
CA THR A 502 -10.48 -0.55 -37.33
C THR A 502 -9.83 -1.63 -36.47
N THR A 503 -8.51 -1.68 -36.41
CA THR A 503 -7.73 -2.61 -35.56
C THR A 503 -8.00 -2.41 -34.07
N ILE A 504 -8.31 -1.19 -33.61
CA ILE A 504 -8.69 -0.94 -32.21
C ILE A 504 -10.13 -1.35 -31.97
N LEU A 505 -11.03 -0.96 -32.85
CA LEU A 505 -12.46 -1.25 -32.72
C LEU A 505 -12.71 -2.76 -32.65
N SER A 506 -11.95 -3.56 -33.39
CA SER A 506 -12.03 -5.02 -33.34
C SER A 506 -11.60 -5.65 -32.00
N ARG A 507 -10.91 -4.90 -31.12
CA ARG A 507 -10.44 -5.39 -29.80
C ARG A 507 -11.36 -5.00 -28.64
N PHE A 508 -12.32 -4.11 -28.89
CA PHE A 508 -13.38 -3.80 -27.95
C PHE A 508 -14.52 -4.81 -28.12
N ASP A 509 -14.98 -5.38 -27.02
CA ASP A 509 -16.04 -6.39 -27.04
C ASP A 509 -17.41 -5.72 -27.11
N LEU A 510 -17.59 -4.62 -26.38
CA LEU A 510 -18.85 -3.87 -26.31
C LEU A 510 -18.62 -2.43 -26.75
N ILE A 511 -19.31 -2.02 -27.80
CA ILE A 511 -19.26 -0.65 -28.33
C ILE A 511 -20.66 -0.04 -28.17
N PHE A 512 -20.77 1.00 -27.34
CA PHE A 512 -22.02 1.73 -27.14
C PHE A 512 -21.95 3.10 -27.79
N ILE A 513 -22.97 3.42 -28.59
CA ILE A 513 -23.16 4.75 -29.16
C ILE A 513 -24.25 5.45 -28.35
N VAL A 514 -23.84 6.44 -27.57
CA VAL A 514 -24.71 7.25 -26.71
C VAL A 514 -25.05 8.54 -27.47
N LYS A 515 -26.28 8.62 -27.96
CA LYS A 515 -26.78 9.78 -28.68
C LYS A 515 -27.63 10.66 -27.76
N ASP A 516 -27.50 11.96 -27.90
CA ASP A 516 -28.40 12.92 -27.23
C ASP A 516 -29.63 13.18 -28.11
N ILE A 517 -30.67 12.36 -27.94
CA ILE A 517 -31.95 12.53 -28.64
C ILE A 517 -32.84 13.46 -27.83
N ARG A 518 -33.13 14.64 -28.39
CA ARG A 518 -33.94 15.68 -27.75
C ARG A 518 -35.42 15.29 -27.72
N MET A 519 -35.88 14.78 -26.59
CA MET A 519 -37.29 14.46 -26.34
C MET A 519 -37.77 15.17 -25.08
N TYR A 520 -38.84 15.96 -25.19
CA TYR A 520 -39.35 16.79 -24.09
C TYR A 520 -39.65 15.98 -22.82
N ASP A 521 -40.30 14.82 -22.95
CA ASP A 521 -40.64 13.98 -21.79
C ASP A 521 -39.40 13.39 -21.10
N GLN A 522 -38.39 13.02 -21.89
CA GLN A 522 -37.14 12.49 -21.36
C GLN A 522 -36.33 13.58 -20.66
N ASP A 523 -36.23 14.77 -21.25
CA ASP A 523 -35.54 15.91 -20.68
C ASP A 523 -36.21 16.35 -19.36
N LYS A 524 -37.55 16.35 -19.30
CA LYS A 524 -38.29 16.64 -18.07
C LYS A 524 -37.99 15.62 -16.97
N ARG A 525 -37.91 14.33 -17.30
CA ARG A 525 -37.53 13.28 -16.34
C ARG A 525 -36.09 13.44 -15.87
N ILE A 526 -35.15 13.67 -16.79
CA ILE A 526 -33.73 13.92 -16.48
C ILE A 526 -33.60 15.14 -15.56
N ALA A 527 -34.22 16.26 -15.90
CA ALA A 527 -34.19 17.47 -15.08
C ALA A 527 -34.78 17.22 -13.68
N SER A 528 -35.93 16.54 -13.59
CA SER A 528 -36.53 16.20 -12.29
C SER A 528 -35.63 15.31 -11.44
N HIS A 529 -34.89 14.38 -12.06
CA HIS A 529 -33.94 13.49 -11.39
C HIS A 529 -32.72 14.27 -10.90
N ILE A 530 -32.14 15.11 -11.75
CA ILE A 530 -31.00 15.96 -11.41
C ILE A 530 -31.36 16.88 -10.24
N ILE A 531 -32.52 17.55 -10.28
CA ILE A 531 -32.98 18.41 -9.18
C ILE A 531 -33.12 17.61 -7.89
N LYS A 532 -33.69 16.40 -7.93
CA LYS A 532 -33.80 15.52 -6.75
C LYS A 532 -32.44 15.13 -6.19
N VAL A 533 -31.49 14.78 -7.06
CA VAL A 533 -30.13 14.40 -6.65
C VAL A 533 -29.42 15.58 -6.00
N HIS A 534 -29.47 16.77 -6.61
CA HIS A 534 -28.84 17.97 -6.05
C HIS A 534 -29.55 18.49 -4.79
N ALA A 535 -30.88 18.41 -4.71
CA ALA A 535 -31.65 18.77 -3.51
C ALA A 535 -31.36 17.80 -2.35
N SER A 536 -31.22 16.50 -2.64
CA SER A 536 -30.83 15.49 -1.63
C SER A 536 -29.37 15.63 -1.22
N GLY A 537 -28.49 16.13 -2.10
CA GLY A 537 -27.10 16.43 -1.78
C GLY A 537 -26.93 17.52 -0.72
N ALA A 538 -27.91 18.42 -0.55
CA ALA A 538 -27.92 19.41 0.53
C ALA A 538 -28.31 18.82 1.91
N THR A 539 -28.90 17.62 1.94
CA THR A 539 -29.19 16.86 3.16
C THR A 539 -28.12 15.77 3.33
N ALA A 540 -26.97 16.17 3.89
CA ALA A 540 -25.73 15.39 4.03
C ALA A 540 -25.81 14.09 4.87
N SER A 541 -27.01 13.59 5.22
CA SER A 541 -27.19 12.36 5.99
C SER A 541 -27.36 11.10 5.12
N LYS A 542 -27.71 11.21 3.83
CA LYS A 542 -27.83 10.05 2.91
C LYS A 542 -26.54 9.68 2.17
N SER A 543 -25.48 10.48 2.29
CA SER A 543 -24.18 10.17 1.69
C SER A 543 -23.46 9.02 2.41
N ALA A 544 -23.75 8.80 3.69
CA ALA A 544 -23.23 7.65 4.44
C ALA A 544 -23.77 6.33 3.88
N ASP A 545 -25.10 6.20 3.71
CA ASP A 545 -25.73 5.00 3.15
C ASP A 545 -25.30 4.71 1.70
N ALA A 546 -25.10 5.76 0.89
CA ALA A 546 -24.64 5.62 -0.48
C ALA A 546 -23.16 5.17 -0.54
N ALA A 547 -22.31 5.74 0.32
CA ALA A 547 -20.91 5.32 0.44
C ALA A 547 -20.78 3.91 1.04
N GLU A 548 -21.66 3.54 1.97
CA GLU A 548 -21.76 2.20 2.54
C GLU A 548 -22.20 1.19 1.48
N GLY A 549 -23.18 1.54 0.65
CA GLY A 549 -23.60 0.73 -0.50
C GLY A 549 -22.51 0.56 -1.56
N GLU A 550 -21.73 1.60 -1.86
CA GLU A 550 -20.57 1.53 -2.77
C GLU A 550 -19.46 0.64 -2.19
N ASN A 551 -19.15 0.77 -0.90
CA ASN A 551 -18.17 -0.06 -0.20
C ASN A 551 -18.60 -1.53 -0.15
N TRP A 552 -19.89 -1.79 0.11
CA TRP A 552 -20.46 -3.14 0.09
C TRP A 552 -20.36 -3.75 -1.31
N LEU A 553 -20.73 -3.00 -2.36
CA LEU A 553 -20.65 -3.46 -3.76
C LEU A 553 -19.20 -3.79 -4.14
N LYS A 554 -18.24 -2.98 -3.70
CA LYS A 554 -16.81 -3.19 -3.94
C LYS A 554 -16.31 -4.49 -3.32
N ARG A 555 -16.62 -4.76 -2.04
CA ARG A 555 -16.28 -6.01 -1.36
C ARG A 555 -16.95 -7.21 -2.02
N TYR A 556 -18.21 -7.07 -2.44
CA TYR A 556 -18.94 -8.12 -3.13
C TYR A 556 -18.30 -8.47 -4.49
N ILE A 557 -17.89 -7.47 -5.27
CA ILE A 557 -17.17 -7.68 -6.54
C ILE A 557 -15.85 -8.42 -6.29
N GLU A 558 -15.08 -8.01 -5.29
CA GLU A 558 -13.82 -8.66 -4.92
C GLU A 558 -14.04 -10.13 -4.53
N TYR A 559 -15.03 -10.40 -3.69
CA TYR A 559 -15.43 -11.75 -3.29
C TYR A 559 -15.78 -12.62 -4.50
N CYS A 560 -16.61 -12.11 -5.42
CA CYS A 560 -17.01 -12.84 -6.62
C CYS A 560 -15.82 -13.15 -7.54
N ARG A 561 -14.87 -12.21 -7.70
CA ARG A 561 -13.69 -12.39 -8.57
C ARG A 561 -12.71 -13.45 -8.03
N VAL A 562 -12.59 -13.55 -6.71
CA VAL A 562 -11.70 -14.53 -6.06
C VAL A 562 -12.35 -15.91 -5.97
N SER A 563 -13.63 -15.96 -5.57
CA SER A 563 -14.31 -17.21 -5.22
C SER A 563 -14.90 -17.95 -6.42
N CYS A 564 -15.35 -17.22 -7.44
CA CYS A 564 -16.14 -17.80 -8.53
C CYS A 564 -15.32 -17.94 -9.83
N GLN A 565 -15.26 -19.15 -10.37
CA GLN A 565 -14.71 -19.43 -11.71
C GLN A 565 -15.75 -20.18 -12.55
N PRO A 566 -16.70 -19.47 -13.17
CA PRO A 566 -17.79 -20.11 -13.90
C PRO A 566 -17.29 -20.81 -15.17
N ARG A 567 -17.93 -21.94 -15.51
CA ARG A 567 -17.71 -22.67 -16.77
C ARG A 567 -19.01 -22.72 -17.57
N LEU A 568 -18.88 -22.60 -18.88
CA LEU A 568 -20.00 -22.69 -19.79
C LEU A 568 -20.51 -24.13 -19.86
N SER A 569 -21.84 -24.31 -19.86
CA SER A 569 -22.45 -25.62 -20.11
C SER A 569 -22.47 -25.95 -21.61
N GLU A 570 -22.47 -27.23 -21.96
CA GLU A 570 -22.46 -27.69 -23.36
C GLU A 570 -23.67 -27.14 -24.15
N LYS A 571 -24.86 -27.18 -23.55
CA LYS A 571 -26.09 -26.62 -24.16
C LYS A 571 -25.96 -25.12 -24.48
N ALA A 572 -25.32 -24.35 -23.59
CA ALA A 572 -25.10 -22.93 -23.83
C ALA A 572 -24.04 -22.70 -24.92
N ALA A 573 -23.04 -23.57 -25.02
CA ALA A 573 -22.03 -23.51 -26.07
C ALA A 573 -22.64 -23.72 -27.47
N GLU A 574 -23.50 -24.73 -27.63
CA GLU A 574 -24.22 -24.98 -28.90
C GLU A 574 -25.12 -23.80 -29.29
N MET A 575 -25.87 -23.25 -28.32
CA MET A 575 -26.72 -22.09 -28.56
C MET A 575 -25.92 -20.87 -29.03
N LEU A 576 -24.76 -20.60 -28.43
CA LEU A 576 -23.87 -19.51 -28.84
C LEU A 576 -23.28 -19.74 -30.22
N GLN A 577 -22.88 -20.97 -30.56
CA GLN A 577 -22.37 -21.30 -31.90
C GLN A 577 -23.42 -21.05 -32.97
N ASN A 578 -24.65 -21.52 -32.76
CA ASN A 578 -25.75 -21.33 -33.71
C ASN A 578 -26.04 -19.84 -33.92
N LYS A 579 -26.13 -19.07 -32.83
CA LYS A 579 -26.37 -17.63 -32.88
C LYS A 579 -25.23 -16.86 -33.56
N TYR A 580 -23.99 -17.29 -33.37
CA TYR A 580 -22.85 -16.69 -34.04
C TYR A 580 -22.87 -16.92 -35.56
N VAL A 581 -23.23 -18.14 -35.98
CA VAL A 581 -23.37 -18.48 -37.40
C VAL A 581 -24.50 -17.67 -38.04
N GLU A 582 -25.63 -17.53 -37.36
CA GLU A 582 -26.76 -16.69 -37.78
C GLU A 582 -26.33 -15.24 -38.02
N ILE A 583 -25.67 -14.61 -37.04
CA ILE A 583 -25.17 -13.22 -37.16
C ILE A 583 -24.21 -13.08 -38.36
N ARG A 584 -23.32 -14.07 -38.58
CA ARG A 584 -22.40 -14.04 -39.74
C ARG A 584 -23.12 -14.23 -41.07
N GLN A 585 -24.20 -15.02 -41.11
CA GLN A 585 -25.00 -15.18 -42.31
C GLN A 585 -25.74 -13.88 -42.64
N ASP A 586 -26.34 -13.23 -41.64
CA ASP A 586 -27.02 -11.95 -41.81
C ASP A 586 -26.08 -10.86 -42.32
N LEU A 587 -24.86 -10.76 -41.76
CA LEU A 587 -23.82 -9.86 -42.25
C LEU A 587 -23.46 -10.12 -43.71
N ARG A 588 -23.34 -11.38 -44.13
CA ARG A 588 -23.07 -11.73 -45.55
C ARG A 588 -24.23 -11.34 -46.45
N CYS A 589 -25.47 -11.54 -46.00
CA CYS A 589 -26.68 -11.15 -46.73
C CYS A 589 -26.76 -9.63 -46.88
N TYR A 590 -26.48 -8.87 -45.81
CA TYR A 590 -26.46 -7.41 -45.83
C TYR A 590 -25.40 -6.85 -46.79
N THR A 591 -24.17 -7.36 -46.72
CA THR A 591 -23.09 -6.95 -47.64
C THR A 591 -23.44 -7.28 -49.11
N ARG A 592 -24.09 -8.43 -49.37
CA ARG A 592 -24.54 -8.80 -50.72
C ARG A 592 -25.70 -7.92 -51.23
N ALA A 593 -26.60 -7.51 -50.34
CA ALA A 593 -27.71 -6.63 -50.67
C ALA A 593 -27.22 -5.20 -50.96
N CYS A 594 -26.27 -4.70 -50.16
CA CYS A 594 -25.70 -3.37 -50.35
C CYS A 594 -24.70 -3.30 -51.52
N GLY A 595 -24.00 -4.40 -51.82
CA GLY A 595 -23.03 -4.50 -52.92
C GLY A 595 -23.63 -4.70 -54.32
N ARG A 596 -24.96 -4.72 -54.48
CA ARG A 596 -25.65 -4.81 -55.79
C ARG A 596 -26.14 -3.46 -56.32
N GLY A 597 -25.77 -2.35 -55.69
CA GLY A 597 -26.05 -0.99 -56.14
C GLY A 597 -24.78 -0.23 -56.54
N ILE A 598 -24.05 -0.73 -57.54
CA ILE A 598 -23.09 0.07 -58.33
C ILE A 598 -23.35 -0.24 -59.80
#